data_AF-A0A0E3UI16-F1
#
_entry.id   AF-A0A0E3UI16-F1
#
_cell.length_a   1.000
_cell.length_b   1.000
_cell.length_c   1.000
_cell.angle_alpha   90.00
_cell.angle_beta   90.00
_cell.angle_gamma   90.00
#
_symmetry.space_group_name_H-M   'P 1'
#
loop_
_entity.id
_entity.type
_entity.pdbx_description
1 polymer ?
#
loop_
_entity_poly.entity_id
_entity_poly.type
_entity_poly.pdbx_seq_one_letter_code
_entity_poly.pdbx_strand_id
1 'polypeptide(L)'
;MNLTRFSVAPLHTLTRTLAAVAMGRELPDLVITGARILSTYTERIHDSREVWIKAGRIAAVKPAGTALVLHGKGIKTYDAAGGLIAPGLVDPHVHIESSMMTACAYSEGALLNGTTTIFCDSHEIGNVCDSAGIEWMLEDARQAPLSIFLTVPSTVPATGPQFETAGGDLTAAKIGKLFDRWPEAVALGEKMDFVQVAMGDPRSHAIMAAALKRGRPICGHVYGREFVAAGAASGITDTHEAIDREIGDDFLENGVWMFLRGGPPTTPWHSLPHAIKAVTELGASPKRVCICTDDRDADDLFLFGLDWVARQAVVAGLPPVTAWSLGSLHPATRYGMDGEIGGIAPARRADLVLLNDELVPQCTWYGGELVVKNRKITPILEKALSRPYRYPAAAYKTIKLGRKRPLTPALPAETVTANVIRTALPGIILFHEKVRLEPTTSWGEHFVNHGLCFVSVIERHGRSGAVAHGLLKDFGLREGAVASSVGHDAHNIIIAGTDEADMQLALDTLKEMRGGVCVVQKHRVVAKVALPIAGLISELRAKAVAKETTRLKKAWTAAGCVLPYMGFNLIPLSVIPEIRITDKGLVTVPGMQQVPLFY
;
A
#
# COMPACT_ATOMS: atom_id res chain seq x y z
N MET A 1 -8.51 -22.97 -16.73
CA MET A 1 -7.23 -22.27 -16.42
C MET A 1 -7.45 -21.47 -15.14
N ASN A 2 -6.45 -21.37 -14.26
CA ASN A 2 -6.52 -20.42 -13.14
C ASN A 2 -6.39 -19.00 -13.70
N LEU A 3 -7.28 -18.10 -13.29
CA LEU A 3 -7.24 -16.68 -13.66
C LEU A 3 -6.08 -16.03 -12.88
N THR A 4 -4.97 -15.74 -13.56
CA THR A 4 -3.73 -15.20 -12.98
C THR A 4 -3.00 -14.39 -14.06
N ARG A 5 -1.92 -13.68 -13.72
CA ARG A 5 -1.10 -13.00 -14.75
C ARG A 5 -0.59 -13.91 -15.86
N PHE A 6 -0.42 -15.19 -15.58
CA PHE A 6 0.04 -16.21 -16.53
C PHE A 6 -1.07 -16.79 -17.40
N SER A 7 -2.33 -16.41 -17.21
CA SER A 7 -3.44 -16.90 -18.05
C SER A 7 -3.42 -16.32 -19.46
N VAL A 8 -2.72 -15.21 -19.69
CA VAL A 8 -2.52 -14.61 -21.02
C VAL A 8 -1.22 -15.13 -21.60
N ALA A 9 -1.28 -15.69 -22.80
CA ALA A 9 -0.10 -16.25 -23.44
C ALA A 9 0.94 -15.15 -23.76
N PRO A 10 2.25 -15.46 -23.66
CA PRO A 10 3.31 -14.52 -24.01
C PRO A 10 3.19 -14.07 -25.48
N LEU A 11 3.43 -12.79 -25.75
CA LEU A 11 3.24 -12.19 -27.08
C LEU A 11 3.99 -12.94 -28.19
N HIS A 12 5.21 -13.41 -27.90
CA HIS A 12 6.05 -14.10 -28.89
C HIS A 12 5.40 -15.39 -29.43
N THR A 13 4.43 -15.97 -28.72
CA THR A 13 3.67 -17.15 -29.15
C THR A 13 2.45 -16.82 -30.01
N LEU A 14 2.03 -15.55 -30.04
CA LEU A 14 0.74 -15.12 -30.62
C LEU A 14 0.87 -14.22 -31.86
N THR A 15 2.10 -13.89 -32.30
CA THR A 15 2.34 -12.89 -33.36
C THR A 15 1.55 -13.16 -34.64
N ARG A 16 1.56 -14.41 -35.13
CA ARG A 16 0.82 -14.82 -36.34
C ARG A 16 -0.69 -14.74 -36.17
N THR A 17 -1.20 -15.26 -35.05
CA THR A 17 -2.63 -15.31 -34.74
C THR A 17 -3.20 -13.90 -34.55
N LEU A 18 -2.52 -13.03 -33.81
CA LEU A 18 -2.96 -11.64 -33.63
C LEU A 18 -2.97 -10.89 -34.96
N ALA A 19 -1.96 -11.08 -35.82
CA ALA A 19 -1.94 -10.50 -37.16
C ALA A 19 -3.08 -11.04 -38.03
N ALA A 20 -3.37 -12.35 -37.97
CA ALA A 20 -4.46 -12.96 -38.71
C ALA A 20 -5.82 -12.42 -38.27
N VAL A 21 -6.07 -12.28 -36.96
CA VAL A 21 -7.30 -11.68 -36.42
C VAL A 21 -7.40 -10.20 -36.79
N ALA A 22 -6.32 -9.42 -36.64
CA ALA A 22 -6.31 -8.00 -36.99
C ALA A 22 -6.60 -7.75 -38.48
N MET A 23 -6.22 -8.70 -39.35
CA MET A 23 -6.48 -8.71 -40.78
C MET A 23 -7.79 -9.40 -41.18
N GLY A 24 -8.57 -9.92 -40.21
CA GLY A 24 -9.85 -10.60 -40.46
C GLY A 24 -9.73 -12.00 -41.08
N ARG A 25 -8.53 -12.59 -41.11
CA ARG A 25 -8.30 -13.96 -41.59
C ARG A 25 -8.67 -15.02 -40.56
N GLU A 26 -8.65 -14.66 -39.28
CA GLU A 26 -9.07 -15.49 -38.15
C GLU A 26 -10.11 -14.75 -37.30
N LEU A 27 -10.92 -15.48 -36.54
CA LEU A 27 -11.94 -14.89 -35.68
C LEU A 27 -11.35 -14.45 -34.33
N PRO A 28 -11.73 -13.26 -33.83
CA PRO A 28 -11.48 -12.89 -32.43
C PRO A 28 -12.29 -13.78 -31.48
N ASP A 29 -11.82 -13.91 -30.24
CA ASP A 29 -12.54 -14.61 -29.18
C ASP A 29 -13.69 -13.75 -28.62
N LEU A 30 -13.49 -12.42 -28.63
CA LEU A 30 -14.46 -11.41 -28.19
C LEU A 30 -14.30 -10.13 -29.02
N VAL A 31 -15.42 -9.51 -29.37
CA VAL A 31 -15.47 -8.14 -29.90
C VAL A 31 -16.29 -7.27 -28.95
N ILE A 32 -15.68 -6.19 -28.44
CA ILE A 32 -16.39 -5.15 -27.68
C ILE A 32 -16.83 -4.07 -28.68
N THR A 33 -18.15 -3.87 -28.82
CA THR A 33 -18.76 -2.94 -29.79
C THR A 33 -19.38 -1.72 -29.09
N GLY A 34 -19.74 -0.69 -29.85
CA GLY A 34 -20.51 0.45 -29.32
C GLY A 34 -19.73 1.37 -28.37
N ALA A 35 -18.41 1.21 -28.26
CA ALA A 35 -17.58 1.91 -27.29
C ALA A 35 -17.03 3.24 -27.83
N ARG A 36 -16.99 4.24 -26.95
CA ARG A 36 -15.97 5.30 -27.02
C ARG A 36 -14.66 4.74 -26.45
N ILE A 37 -13.51 5.12 -26.98
CA ILE A 37 -12.21 4.64 -26.50
C ILE A 37 -11.35 5.80 -25.99
N LEU A 38 -10.94 5.73 -24.73
CA LEU A 38 -9.95 6.61 -24.13
C LEU A 38 -8.55 6.15 -24.57
N SER A 39 -7.93 6.91 -25.47
CA SER A 39 -6.56 6.67 -25.94
C SER A 39 -5.57 7.48 -25.10
N THR A 40 -4.84 6.79 -24.22
CA THR A 40 -3.75 7.37 -23.42
C THR A 40 -2.52 7.74 -24.27
N TYR A 41 -2.32 7.09 -25.42
CA TYR A 41 -1.18 7.37 -26.31
C TYR A 41 -1.30 8.70 -27.05
N THR A 42 -2.53 9.15 -27.34
CA THR A 42 -2.76 10.38 -28.11
C THR A 42 -3.57 11.41 -27.33
N GLU A 43 -3.87 11.14 -26.07
CA GLU A 43 -4.71 11.97 -25.20
C GLU A 43 -6.06 12.36 -25.83
N ARG A 44 -6.72 11.40 -26.49
CA ARG A 44 -8.00 11.62 -27.19
C ARG A 44 -9.03 10.56 -26.84
N ILE A 45 -10.30 10.95 -26.92
CA ILE A 45 -11.43 10.02 -26.92
C ILE A 45 -11.85 9.78 -28.37
N HIS A 46 -11.92 8.51 -28.78
CA HIS A 46 -12.36 8.11 -30.11
C HIS A 46 -13.77 7.53 -30.04
N ASP A 47 -14.71 8.16 -30.76
CA ASP A 47 -16.06 7.63 -30.92
C ASP A 47 -16.11 6.49 -31.94
N SER A 48 -17.18 5.69 -31.87
CA SER A 48 -17.52 4.69 -32.87
C SER A 48 -16.38 3.71 -33.18
N ARG A 49 -15.86 3.07 -32.14
CA ARG A 49 -14.82 2.04 -32.25
C ARG A 49 -15.30 0.70 -31.72
N GLU A 50 -14.56 -0.34 -32.07
CA GLU A 50 -14.69 -1.69 -31.51
C GLU A 50 -13.30 -2.28 -31.22
N VAL A 51 -13.22 -3.13 -30.20
CA VAL A 51 -11.97 -3.76 -29.74
C VAL A 51 -12.07 -5.26 -29.97
N TRP A 52 -11.13 -5.80 -30.74
CA TRP A 52 -11.05 -7.23 -31.06
C TRP A 52 -10.03 -7.88 -30.14
N ILE A 53 -10.44 -8.92 -29.43
CA ILE A 53 -9.62 -9.62 -28.43
C ILE A 53 -9.38 -11.06 -28.88
N LYS A 54 -8.15 -11.53 -28.72
CA LYS A 54 -7.73 -12.91 -29.01
C LYS A 54 -6.69 -13.37 -28.01
N ALA A 55 -6.88 -14.55 -27.42
CA ALA A 55 -5.98 -15.16 -26.46
C ALA A 55 -5.56 -14.19 -25.32
N GLY A 56 -6.53 -13.41 -24.83
CA GLY A 56 -6.35 -12.42 -23.77
C GLY A 56 -5.55 -11.17 -24.14
N ARG A 57 -5.29 -10.94 -25.44
CA ARG A 57 -4.63 -9.74 -25.97
C ARG A 57 -5.55 -8.99 -26.92
N ILE A 58 -5.33 -7.69 -27.02
CA ILE A 58 -5.97 -6.83 -28.02
C ILE A 58 -5.33 -7.17 -29.37
N ALA A 59 -6.11 -7.71 -30.30
CA ALA A 59 -5.68 -7.96 -31.66
C ALA A 59 -5.77 -6.69 -32.51
N ALA A 60 -6.85 -5.91 -32.35
CA ALA A 60 -7.05 -4.66 -33.07
C ALA A 60 -8.04 -3.73 -32.37
N VAL A 61 -7.90 -2.43 -32.65
CA VAL A 61 -8.96 -1.43 -32.46
C VAL A 61 -9.42 -1.01 -33.87
N LYS A 62 -10.71 -1.16 -34.16
CA LYS A 62 -11.28 -0.94 -35.51
C LYS A 62 -12.42 0.09 -35.47
N PRO A 63 -12.78 0.71 -36.61
CA PRO A 63 -14.05 1.42 -36.72
C PRO A 63 -15.24 0.51 -36.35
N ALA A 64 -16.25 1.07 -35.70
CA ALA A 64 -17.46 0.33 -35.36
C ALA A 64 -18.13 -0.26 -36.61
N GLY A 65 -18.63 -1.49 -36.48
CA GLY A 65 -19.28 -2.22 -37.58
C GLY A 65 -18.30 -2.99 -38.46
N THR A 66 -16.98 -2.90 -38.22
CA THR A 66 -16.00 -3.72 -38.97
C THR A 66 -16.24 -5.21 -38.73
N ALA A 67 -16.65 -5.61 -37.53
CA ALA A 67 -16.94 -7.00 -37.18
C ALA A 67 -18.19 -7.55 -37.88
N LEU A 68 -19.05 -6.72 -38.49
CA LEU A 68 -20.23 -7.17 -39.23
C LEU A 68 -19.87 -8.12 -40.38
N VAL A 69 -18.70 -7.96 -41.00
CA VAL A 69 -18.22 -8.88 -42.05
C VAL A 69 -17.91 -10.28 -41.52
N LEU A 70 -17.84 -10.41 -40.19
CA LEU A 70 -17.64 -11.66 -39.48
C LEU A 70 -18.94 -12.14 -38.77
N HIS A 71 -20.04 -11.38 -38.82
CA HIS A 71 -21.33 -11.78 -38.25
C HIS A 71 -21.82 -13.10 -38.86
N GLY A 72 -22.45 -13.94 -38.03
CA GLY A 72 -22.89 -15.30 -38.41
C GLY A 72 -21.83 -16.39 -38.21
N LYS A 73 -20.57 -16.05 -37.89
CA LYS A 73 -19.48 -17.01 -37.62
C LYS A 73 -19.33 -17.41 -36.14
N GLY A 74 -20.35 -17.18 -35.32
CA GLY A 74 -20.35 -17.57 -33.89
C GLY A 74 -19.45 -16.73 -32.97
N ILE A 75 -19.09 -15.51 -33.36
CA ILE A 75 -18.24 -14.61 -32.57
C ILE A 75 -19.01 -14.09 -31.36
N LYS A 76 -18.36 -14.08 -30.19
CA LYS A 76 -18.91 -13.45 -28.99
C LYS A 76 -18.77 -11.93 -29.12
N THR A 77 -19.86 -11.22 -28.89
CA THR A 77 -19.87 -9.75 -28.84
C THR A 77 -20.26 -9.27 -27.44
N TYR A 78 -19.72 -8.13 -27.04
CA TYR A 78 -20.15 -7.38 -25.86
C TYR A 78 -20.48 -5.96 -26.29
N ASP A 79 -21.74 -5.56 -26.11
CA ASP A 79 -22.16 -4.20 -26.41
C ASP A 79 -21.83 -3.26 -25.24
N ALA A 80 -20.96 -2.29 -25.49
CA ALA A 80 -20.54 -1.26 -24.55
C ALA A 80 -21.18 0.11 -24.87
N ALA A 81 -22.26 0.14 -25.67
CA ALA A 81 -23.00 1.34 -26.01
C ALA A 81 -23.22 2.29 -24.83
N GLY A 82 -22.90 3.56 -25.03
CA GLY A 82 -23.00 4.63 -24.03
C GLY A 82 -21.80 4.76 -23.09
N GLY A 83 -20.95 3.74 -22.98
CA GLY A 83 -19.79 3.77 -22.10
C GLY A 83 -18.49 4.24 -22.76
N LEU A 84 -17.44 4.31 -21.95
CA LEU A 84 -16.08 4.66 -22.32
C LEU A 84 -15.14 3.50 -21.96
N ILE A 85 -14.52 2.87 -22.96
CA ILE A 85 -13.49 1.85 -22.74
C ILE A 85 -12.14 2.53 -22.52
N ALA A 86 -11.51 2.22 -21.40
CA ALA A 86 -10.21 2.73 -20.99
C ALA A 86 -9.26 1.55 -20.64
N PRO A 87 -7.94 1.76 -20.66
CA PRO A 87 -7.01 0.73 -20.18
C PRO A 87 -7.25 0.45 -18.70
N GLY A 88 -7.03 -0.80 -18.29
CA GLY A 88 -6.95 -1.18 -16.89
C GLY A 88 -5.95 -0.31 -16.14
N LEU A 89 -6.33 0.07 -14.92
CA LEU A 89 -5.48 0.88 -14.05
C LEU A 89 -4.28 0.04 -13.55
N VAL A 90 -3.18 0.73 -13.32
CA VAL A 90 -1.87 0.24 -12.93
C VAL A 90 -1.42 1.06 -11.73
N ASP A 91 -1.45 0.48 -10.53
CA ASP A 91 -1.00 1.17 -9.32
C ASP A 91 0.52 1.00 -9.13
N PRO A 92 1.33 2.07 -9.24
CA PRO A 92 2.78 1.95 -9.22
C PRO A 92 3.39 1.74 -7.83
N HIS A 93 2.61 1.90 -6.76
CA HIS A 93 3.12 1.79 -5.39
C HIS A 93 1.99 1.49 -4.40
N VAL A 94 2.04 0.31 -3.79
CA VAL A 94 1.08 -0.16 -2.76
C VAL A 94 1.75 -1.09 -1.75
N HIS A 95 1.11 -1.26 -0.60
CA HIS A 95 1.39 -2.31 0.38
C HIS A 95 0.15 -3.18 0.56
N ILE A 96 0.22 -4.46 0.13
CA ILE A 96 -0.94 -5.37 0.23
C ILE A 96 -1.24 -5.67 1.71
N GLU A 97 -0.19 -5.75 2.53
CA GLU A 97 -0.26 -6.00 3.95
C GLU A 97 -1.07 -4.93 4.70
N SER A 98 -0.99 -3.65 4.29
CA SER A 98 -1.77 -2.55 4.88
C SER A 98 -3.27 -2.74 4.69
N SER A 99 -3.69 -3.44 3.62
CA SER A 99 -5.07 -3.87 3.39
C SER A 99 -5.49 -5.09 4.21
N MET A 100 -4.61 -5.60 5.09
CA MET A 100 -4.89 -6.68 6.04
C MET A 100 -5.32 -8.00 5.39
N MET A 101 -5.00 -8.22 4.12
CA MET A 101 -5.53 -9.34 3.35
C MET A 101 -4.49 -9.92 2.40
N THR A 102 -4.68 -11.18 2.02
CA THR A 102 -3.84 -11.88 1.03
C THR A 102 -3.89 -11.17 -0.33
N ALA A 103 -2.88 -11.37 -1.18
CA ALA A 103 -2.85 -10.87 -2.55
C ALA A 103 -4.05 -11.39 -3.37
N CYS A 104 -4.42 -12.65 -3.16
CA CYS A 104 -5.65 -13.22 -3.72
C CYS A 104 -6.90 -12.45 -3.29
N ALA A 105 -7.04 -12.09 -2.01
CA ALA A 105 -8.18 -11.33 -1.53
C ALA A 105 -8.18 -9.89 -2.05
N TYR A 106 -7.02 -9.20 -2.03
CA TYR A 106 -6.83 -7.83 -2.50
C TYR A 106 -7.33 -7.63 -3.94
N SER A 107 -7.12 -8.65 -4.78
CA SER A 107 -7.57 -8.66 -6.18
C SER A 107 -9.05 -8.35 -6.37
N GLU A 108 -9.92 -8.69 -5.41
CA GLU A 108 -11.35 -8.37 -5.49
C GLU A 108 -11.59 -6.86 -5.48
N GLY A 109 -11.00 -6.14 -4.52
CA GLY A 109 -11.13 -4.69 -4.41
C GLY A 109 -10.52 -3.98 -5.61
N ALA A 110 -9.29 -4.37 -5.97
CA ALA A 110 -8.57 -3.83 -7.12
C ALA A 110 -9.39 -3.93 -8.42
N LEU A 111 -9.90 -5.12 -8.76
CA LEU A 111 -10.65 -5.34 -9.99
C LEU A 111 -12.02 -4.65 -9.99
N LEU A 112 -12.69 -4.52 -8.85
CA LEU A 112 -13.95 -3.75 -8.72
C LEU A 112 -13.73 -2.26 -9.04
N ASN A 113 -12.53 -1.76 -8.72
CA ASN A 113 -12.08 -0.40 -8.99
C ASN A 113 -11.38 -0.26 -10.36
N GLY A 114 -11.36 -1.31 -11.20
CA GLY A 114 -10.71 -1.26 -12.51
C GLY A 114 -9.18 -1.33 -12.50
N THR A 115 -8.56 -1.55 -11.34
CA THR A 115 -7.11 -1.82 -11.20
C THR A 115 -6.83 -3.27 -11.58
N THR A 116 -5.96 -3.45 -12.57
CA THR A 116 -5.61 -4.76 -13.14
C THR A 116 -4.15 -5.13 -12.90
N THR A 117 -3.32 -4.14 -12.57
CA THR A 117 -1.92 -4.33 -12.22
C THR A 117 -1.55 -3.50 -11.00
N ILE A 118 -0.72 -4.06 -10.13
CA ILE A 118 -0.10 -3.35 -9.00
C ILE A 118 1.40 -3.66 -8.93
N PHE A 119 2.16 -2.69 -8.45
CA PHE A 119 3.55 -2.83 -8.03
C PHE A 119 3.57 -2.67 -6.51
N CYS A 120 3.79 -3.78 -5.81
CA CYS A 120 3.73 -3.81 -4.35
C CYS A 120 5.12 -3.86 -3.74
N ASP A 121 5.33 -3.09 -2.69
CA ASP A 121 6.47 -3.23 -1.80
C ASP A 121 6.04 -4.05 -0.58
N SER A 122 6.62 -5.25 -0.44
CA SER A 122 6.30 -6.17 0.65
C SER A 122 7.23 -5.97 1.86
N HIS A 123 7.53 -4.71 2.20
CA HIS A 123 8.50 -4.39 3.24
C HIS A 123 7.97 -4.79 4.62
N GLU A 124 6.65 -4.89 4.78
CA GLU A 124 6.02 -5.25 6.04
C GLU A 124 6.33 -6.70 6.41
N ILE A 125 6.00 -7.64 5.52
CA ILE A 125 6.33 -9.05 5.76
C ILE A 125 7.84 -9.29 5.74
N GLY A 126 8.60 -8.46 5.03
CA GLY A 126 10.07 -8.48 5.02
C GLY A 126 10.65 -8.14 6.40
N ASN A 127 10.10 -7.14 7.08
CA ASN A 127 10.46 -6.78 8.45
C ASN A 127 10.14 -7.88 9.46
N VAL A 128 9.09 -8.67 9.25
CA VAL A 128 8.73 -9.78 10.16
C VAL A 128 9.49 -11.07 9.86
N CYS A 129 9.56 -11.45 8.58
CA CYS A 129 9.92 -12.79 8.13
C CYS A 129 11.13 -12.83 7.18
N ASP A 130 11.83 -11.70 7.00
CA ASP A 130 12.97 -11.58 6.09
C ASP A 130 12.59 -11.98 4.64
N SER A 131 13.57 -12.41 3.86
CA SER A 131 13.41 -12.85 2.47
C SER A 131 12.36 -13.96 2.32
N ALA A 132 12.19 -14.80 3.35
CA ALA A 132 11.19 -15.88 3.30
C ALA A 132 9.76 -15.33 3.24
N GLY A 133 9.45 -14.26 4.00
CA GLY A 133 8.15 -13.60 3.96
C GLY A 133 7.81 -13.08 2.57
N ILE A 134 8.77 -12.38 1.96
CA ILE A 134 8.67 -11.79 0.62
C ILE A 134 8.38 -12.90 -0.42
N GLU A 135 9.11 -14.01 -0.34
CA GLU A 135 8.88 -15.16 -1.21
C GLU A 135 7.50 -15.79 -1.02
N TRP A 136 6.98 -15.87 0.22
CA TRP A 136 5.64 -16.41 0.46
C TRP A 136 4.55 -15.53 -0.16
N MET A 137 4.70 -14.20 -0.08
CA MET A 137 3.79 -13.27 -0.73
C MET A 137 3.88 -13.32 -2.25
N LEU A 138 5.07 -13.52 -2.82
CA LEU A 138 5.23 -13.73 -4.26
C LEU A 138 4.51 -14.99 -4.76
N GLU A 139 4.55 -16.09 -3.99
CA GLU A 139 3.77 -17.29 -4.34
C GLU A 139 2.26 -17.06 -4.24
N ASP A 140 1.78 -16.31 -3.24
CA ASP A 140 0.38 -15.88 -3.18
C ASP A 140 0.01 -15.02 -4.41
N ALA A 141 0.85 -14.04 -4.74
CA ALA A 141 0.68 -13.15 -5.87
C ALA A 141 0.63 -13.90 -7.22
N ARG A 142 1.35 -15.02 -7.38
CA ARG A 142 1.27 -15.87 -8.59
C ARG A 142 -0.08 -16.58 -8.75
N GLN A 143 -0.82 -16.78 -7.66
CA GLN A 143 -2.15 -17.39 -7.67
C GLN A 143 -3.28 -16.37 -7.77
N ALA A 144 -2.98 -15.09 -7.51
CA ALA A 144 -3.96 -14.02 -7.49
C ALA A 144 -4.53 -13.72 -8.90
N PRO A 145 -5.83 -13.39 -9.02
CA PRO A 145 -6.43 -12.92 -10.28
C PRO A 145 -6.10 -11.44 -10.55
N LEU A 146 -4.84 -11.06 -10.43
CA LEU A 146 -4.33 -9.71 -10.61
C LEU A 146 -2.88 -9.78 -11.09
N SER A 147 -2.44 -8.80 -11.88
CA SER A 147 -1.02 -8.70 -12.24
C SER A 147 -0.27 -8.01 -11.10
N ILE A 148 0.53 -8.77 -10.36
CA ILE A 148 1.26 -8.27 -9.20
C ILE A 148 2.74 -8.39 -9.46
N PHE A 149 3.46 -7.28 -9.31
CA PHE A 149 4.91 -7.21 -9.40
C PHE A 149 5.48 -6.71 -8.07
N LEU A 150 6.70 -7.15 -7.75
CA LEU A 150 7.38 -6.78 -6.52
C LEU A 150 8.36 -5.65 -6.78
N THR A 151 8.27 -4.61 -5.96
CA THR A 151 9.39 -3.71 -5.66
C THR A 151 10.08 -4.26 -4.41
N VAL A 152 11.32 -4.72 -4.53
CA VAL A 152 12.00 -5.50 -3.49
C VAL A 152 12.29 -4.63 -2.27
N PRO A 153 11.80 -4.96 -1.06
CA PRO A 153 11.98 -4.13 0.13
C PRO A 153 13.43 -3.70 0.35
N SER A 154 13.63 -2.41 0.59
CA SER A 154 14.96 -1.80 0.58
C SER A 154 15.50 -1.49 1.98
N THR A 155 14.62 -1.17 2.92
CA THR A 155 14.99 -0.68 4.27
C THR A 155 14.42 -1.61 5.35
N VAL A 156 15.10 -2.74 5.56
CA VAL A 156 14.73 -3.71 6.60
C VAL A 156 15.95 -4.06 7.45
N PRO A 157 15.96 -3.74 8.76
CA PRO A 157 15.01 -2.86 9.49
C PRO A 157 15.02 -1.39 9.00
N ALA A 158 14.00 -0.61 9.39
CA ALA A 158 13.89 0.82 9.11
C ALA A 158 15.05 1.62 9.73
N THR A 159 15.45 1.26 10.95
CA THR A 159 16.61 1.83 11.65
C THR A 159 17.55 0.74 12.17
N GLY A 160 18.72 1.17 12.64
CA GLY A 160 19.74 0.25 13.15
C GLY A 160 19.28 -0.53 14.40
N PRO A 161 19.95 -1.66 14.70
CA PRO A 161 19.64 -2.50 15.86
C PRO A 161 19.84 -1.78 17.21
N GLN A 162 20.36 -0.56 17.22
CA GLN A 162 20.39 0.28 18.42
C GLN A 162 18.99 0.81 18.79
N PHE A 163 18.13 1.07 17.81
CA PHE A 163 16.87 1.78 18.00
C PHE A 163 15.65 0.88 17.98
N GLU A 164 15.69 -0.25 17.28
CA GLU A 164 14.56 -1.19 17.23
C GLU A 164 15.01 -2.64 17.03
N THR A 165 14.09 -3.56 17.25
CA THR A 165 14.27 -4.99 16.98
C THR A 165 13.24 -5.46 15.95
N ALA A 166 13.67 -5.69 14.70
CA ALA A 166 12.85 -6.30 13.66
C ALA A 166 13.06 -7.83 13.56
N GLY A 167 12.13 -8.52 12.90
CA GLY A 167 12.19 -9.95 12.62
C GLY A 167 13.09 -10.32 11.43
N GLY A 168 13.31 -9.41 10.48
CA GLY A 168 14.16 -9.55 9.30
C GLY A 168 15.39 -8.63 9.28
N ASP A 169 16.31 -8.89 8.37
CA ASP A 169 17.46 -8.03 8.03
C ASP A 169 17.84 -8.23 6.55
N LEU A 170 17.47 -7.29 5.68
CA LEU A 170 17.72 -7.40 4.24
C LEU A 170 19.04 -6.73 3.85
N THR A 171 20.03 -7.57 3.53
CA THR A 171 21.32 -7.12 3.02
C THR A 171 21.32 -7.04 1.50
N ALA A 172 22.28 -6.30 0.93
CA ALA A 172 22.52 -6.23 -0.52
C ALA A 172 22.60 -7.62 -1.19
N ALA A 173 23.20 -8.61 -0.50
CA ALA A 173 23.31 -9.97 -1.00
C ALA A 173 21.94 -10.69 -1.06
N LYS A 174 21.07 -10.51 -0.05
CA LYS A 174 19.72 -11.08 -0.05
C LYS A 174 18.84 -10.44 -1.12
N ILE A 175 18.90 -9.12 -1.24
CA ILE A 175 18.19 -8.35 -2.28
C ILE A 175 18.62 -8.81 -3.67
N GLY A 176 19.93 -8.98 -3.91
CA GLY A 176 20.43 -9.52 -5.18
C GLY A 176 19.85 -10.90 -5.50
N LYS A 177 19.78 -11.81 -4.53
CA LYS A 177 19.17 -13.13 -4.70
C LYS A 177 17.68 -13.08 -5.03
N LEU A 178 16.93 -12.13 -4.45
CA LEU A 178 15.51 -11.94 -4.76
C LEU A 178 15.33 -11.54 -6.23
N PHE A 179 16.11 -10.57 -6.71
CA PHE A 179 16.10 -10.20 -8.13
C PHE A 179 16.49 -11.34 -9.07
N ASP A 180 17.50 -12.12 -8.70
CA ASP A 180 18.00 -13.21 -9.55
C ASP A 180 17.01 -14.38 -9.64
N ARG A 181 16.22 -14.60 -8.58
CA ARG A 181 15.27 -15.72 -8.49
C ARG A 181 13.89 -15.38 -9.06
N TRP A 182 13.43 -14.15 -8.93
CA TRP A 182 12.05 -13.76 -9.20
C TRP A 182 11.95 -12.78 -10.37
N PRO A 183 11.47 -13.21 -11.54
CA PRO A 183 11.19 -12.31 -12.66
C PRO A 183 10.19 -11.20 -12.34
N GLU A 184 9.34 -11.41 -11.32
CA GLU A 184 8.39 -10.44 -10.79
C GLU A 184 9.03 -9.33 -9.96
N ALA A 185 10.28 -9.48 -9.52
CA ALA A 185 11.04 -8.44 -8.84
C ALA A 185 11.61 -7.44 -9.85
N VAL A 186 10.96 -6.28 -9.96
CA VAL A 186 11.13 -5.35 -11.09
C VAL A 186 11.78 -4.04 -10.72
N ALA A 187 11.80 -3.69 -9.43
CA ALA A 187 12.49 -2.51 -8.89
C ALA A 187 12.97 -2.79 -7.48
N LEU A 188 13.85 -1.95 -6.95
CA LEU A 188 14.08 -1.84 -5.52
C LEU A 188 12.94 -0.99 -4.92
N GLY A 189 12.38 -1.46 -3.83
CA GLY A 189 11.33 -0.82 -3.04
C GLY A 189 11.77 0.52 -2.47
N GLU A 190 10.81 1.20 -1.84
CA GLU A 190 10.96 2.58 -1.42
C GLU A 190 12.16 2.75 -0.47
N LYS A 191 12.99 3.75 -0.72
CA LYS A 191 14.20 3.99 0.06
C LYS A 191 13.94 4.95 1.22
N MET A 192 13.44 4.41 2.33
CA MET A 192 13.00 5.18 3.52
C MET A 192 14.15 5.79 4.31
N ASP A 193 15.33 5.16 4.32
CA ASP A 193 16.53 5.72 4.93
C ASP A 193 17.24 6.69 3.96
N PHE A 194 16.49 7.68 3.45
CA PHE A 194 16.94 8.67 2.46
C PHE A 194 18.00 9.62 3.02
N VAL A 195 17.96 9.91 4.32
CA VAL A 195 19.00 10.70 5.00
C VAL A 195 20.34 9.96 4.94
N GLN A 196 20.34 8.65 5.21
CA GLN A 196 21.53 7.80 5.15
C GLN A 196 22.06 7.70 3.71
N VAL A 197 21.20 7.68 2.69
CA VAL A 197 21.63 7.80 1.30
C VAL A 197 22.35 9.11 1.05
N ALA A 198 21.76 10.24 1.43
CA ALA A 198 22.34 11.57 1.22
C ALA A 198 23.67 11.74 1.97
N MET A 199 23.83 11.10 3.12
CA MET A 199 25.05 11.11 3.93
C MET A 199 26.07 10.03 3.52
N GLY A 200 25.81 9.24 2.48
CA GLY A 200 26.76 8.27 1.93
C GLY A 200 26.95 7.00 2.76
N ASP A 201 25.93 6.56 3.50
CA ASP A 201 26.02 5.34 4.33
C ASP A 201 26.38 4.10 3.48
N PRO A 202 27.43 3.34 3.86
CA PRO A 202 27.89 2.19 3.07
C PRO A 202 26.84 1.09 2.87
N ARG A 203 25.96 0.84 3.85
CA ARG A 203 24.94 -0.20 3.74
C ARG A 203 23.84 0.22 2.78
N SER A 204 23.33 1.45 2.95
CA SER A 204 22.38 2.09 2.03
C SER A 204 22.83 1.97 0.57
N HIS A 205 24.05 2.42 0.29
CA HIS A 205 24.60 2.44 -1.06
C HIS A 205 24.89 1.03 -1.60
N ALA A 206 25.31 0.08 -0.75
CA ALA A 206 25.47 -1.31 -1.16
C ALA A 206 24.15 -1.97 -1.59
N ILE A 207 23.05 -1.65 -0.90
CA ILE A 207 21.69 -2.12 -1.24
C ILE A 207 21.26 -1.55 -2.59
N MET A 208 21.41 -0.24 -2.78
CA MET A 208 21.10 0.43 -4.06
C MET A 208 21.94 -0.14 -5.21
N ALA A 209 23.23 -0.37 -4.97
CA ALA A 209 24.13 -0.98 -5.96
C ALA A 209 23.70 -2.39 -6.38
N ALA A 210 23.03 -3.16 -5.50
CA ALA A 210 22.52 -4.49 -5.84
C ALA A 210 21.43 -4.44 -6.92
N ALA A 211 20.59 -3.39 -6.90
CA ALA A 211 19.56 -3.14 -7.92
C ALA A 211 20.17 -2.57 -9.21
N LEU A 212 21.00 -1.53 -9.09
CA LEU A 212 21.60 -0.82 -10.23
C LEU A 212 22.45 -1.75 -11.12
N LYS A 213 23.25 -2.65 -10.52
CA LYS A 213 24.05 -3.65 -11.27
C LYS A 213 23.20 -4.59 -12.13
N ARG A 214 21.91 -4.72 -11.83
CA ARG A 214 20.93 -5.56 -12.55
C ARG A 214 20.05 -4.74 -13.50
N GLY A 215 20.33 -3.44 -13.66
CA GLY A 215 19.50 -2.54 -14.45
C GLY A 215 18.10 -2.34 -13.88
N ARG A 216 17.92 -2.54 -12.55
CA ARG A 216 16.65 -2.35 -11.88
C ARG A 216 16.55 -0.92 -11.32
N PRO A 217 15.43 -0.22 -11.53
CA PRO A 217 15.25 1.11 -10.99
C PRO A 217 15.03 1.05 -9.46
N ILE A 218 15.18 2.20 -8.80
CA ILE A 218 15.04 2.33 -7.35
C ILE A 218 13.89 3.28 -7.04
N CYS A 219 12.93 2.79 -6.26
CA CYS A 219 11.85 3.59 -5.72
C CYS A 219 12.31 4.38 -4.49
N GLY A 220 11.79 5.59 -4.32
CA GLY A 220 12.17 6.50 -3.25
C GLY A 220 11.08 6.71 -2.22
N HIS A 221 11.50 7.15 -1.04
CA HIS A 221 10.66 7.70 0.01
C HIS A 221 11.39 8.94 0.54
N VAL A 222 11.45 9.98 -0.29
CA VAL A 222 12.30 11.15 -0.02
C VAL A 222 11.45 12.28 0.56
N TYR A 223 11.73 12.65 1.80
CA TYR A 223 11.08 13.76 2.48
C TYR A 223 12.07 14.90 2.70
N GLY A 224 11.67 16.14 2.42
CA GLY A 224 12.55 17.31 2.54
C GLY A 224 13.29 17.64 1.25
N ARG A 225 13.22 18.92 0.88
CA ARG A 225 13.72 19.46 -0.40
C ARG A 225 15.25 19.33 -0.52
N GLU A 226 15.96 19.44 0.59
CA GLU A 226 17.41 19.35 0.67
C GLU A 226 17.96 17.96 0.30
N PHE A 227 17.13 16.91 0.34
CA PHE A 227 17.53 15.53 0.03
C PHE A 227 17.25 15.13 -1.42
N VAL A 228 16.44 15.90 -2.16
CA VAL A 228 15.96 15.55 -3.50
C VAL A 228 17.13 15.30 -4.47
N ALA A 229 18.04 16.27 -4.59
CA ALA A 229 19.16 16.19 -5.52
C ALA A 229 20.13 15.05 -5.16
N ALA A 230 20.41 14.84 -3.87
CA ALA A 230 21.30 13.78 -3.41
C ALA A 230 20.70 12.38 -3.65
N GLY A 231 19.40 12.21 -3.39
CA GLY A 231 18.67 10.98 -3.67
C GLY A 231 18.66 10.66 -5.16
N ALA A 232 18.31 11.63 -6.00
CA ALA A 232 18.30 11.51 -7.46
C ALA A 232 19.69 11.16 -8.01
N ALA A 233 20.73 11.88 -7.59
CA ALA A 233 22.12 11.63 -7.99
C ALA A 233 22.62 10.24 -7.58
N SER A 234 22.08 9.67 -6.50
CA SER A 234 22.43 8.32 -6.02
C SER A 234 21.68 7.21 -6.77
N GLY A 235 20.70 7.55 -7.61
CA GLY A 235 19.97 6.60 -8.46
C GLY A 235 18.52 6.32 -8.04
N ILE A 236 17.96 7.05 -7.07
CA ILE A 236 16.52 7.06 -6.81
C ILE A 236 15.81 7.74 -7.99
N THR A 237 14.79 7.09 -8.56
CA THR A 237 14.13 7.59 -9.78
C THR A 237 12.64 7.82 -9.65
N ASP A 238 12.02 7.49 -8.53
CA ASP A 238 10.66 7.91 -8.19
C ASP A 238 10.51 8.20 -6.70
N THR A 239 9.36 8.75 -6.31
CA THR A 239 8.93 8.89 -4.92
C THR A 239 7.43 9.11 -4.85
N HIS A 240 6.79 8.64 -3.78
CA HIS A 240 5.40 9.00 -3.44
C HIS A 240 5.30 10.08 -2.34
N GLU A 241 6.44 10.53 -1.80
CA GLU A 241 6.54 11.57 -0.77
C GLU A 241 6.52 13.01 -1.33
N ALA A 242 5.91 13.20 -2.51
CA ALA A 242 5.52 14.53 -2.96
C ALA A 242 4.31 15.00 -2.15
N ILE A 243 4.57 15.85 -1.16
CA ILE A 243 3.57 16.33 -0.20
C ILE A 243 2.97 17.68 -0.54
N ASP A 244 3.69 18.50 -1.30
CA ASP A 244 3.30 19.85 -1.67
C ASP A 244 3.84 20.24 -3.05
N ARG A 245 3.49 21.46 -3.47
CA ARG A 245 3.83 22.02 -4.77
C ARG A 245 5.33 22.13 -4.96
N GLU A 246 6.03 22.68 -3.98
CA GLU A 246 7.45 23.04 -4.06
C GLU A 246 8.34 21.80 -4.14
N ILE A 247 8.14 20.82 -3.26
CA ILE A 247 8.94 19.58 -3.33
C ILE A 247 8.55 18.72 -4.54
N GLY A 248 7.27 18.75 -4.94
CA GLY A 248 6.80 18.09 -6.17
C GLY A 248 7.52 18.62 -7.41
N ASP A 249 7.72 19.94 -7.49
CA ASP A 249 8.47 20.59 -8.58
C ASP A 249 9.96 20.21 -8.54
N ASP A 250 10.59 20.24 -7.35
CA ASP A 250 11.99 19.81 -7.20
C ASP A 250 12.20 18.37 -7.71
N PHE A 251 11.27 17.45 -7.44
CA PHE A 251 11.36 16.08 -7.95
C PHE A 251 11.33 16.04 -9.49
N LEU A 252 10.40 16.77 -10.11
CA LEU A 252 10.27 16.80 -11.56
C LEU A 252 11.51 17.41 -12.24
N GLU A 253 12.05 18.50 -11.70
CA GLU A 253 13.27 19.16 -12.21
C GLU A 253 14.52 18.27 -12.06
N ASN A 254 14.56 17.40 -11.04
CA ASN A 254 15.61 16.40 -10.88
C ASN A 254 15.34 15.09 -11.68
N GLY A 255 14.31 15.07 -12.54
CA GLY A 255 13.97 13.93 -13.39
C GLY A 255 13.36 12.74 -12.65
N VAL A 256 12.98 12.92 -11.39
CA VAL A 256 12.34 11.90 -10.55
C VAL A 256 10.86 11.80 -10.91
N TRP A 257 10.34 10.57 -10.97
CA TRP A 257 8.91 10.36 -11.16
C TRP A 257 8.15 10.66 -9.87
N MET A 258 7.08 11.44 -9.99
CA MET A 258 6.23 11.80 -8.86
C MET A 258 5.03 10.86 -8.81
N PHE A 259 4.86 10.13 -7.71
CA PHE A 259 3.67 9.31 -7.45
C PHE A 259 2.74 10.05 -6.49
N LEU A 260 1.65 10.61 -7.02
CA LEU A 260 0.69 11.37 -6.23
C LEU A 260 -0.23 10.43 -5.45
N ARG A 261 -0.18 10.49 -4.12
CA ARG A 261 -1.02 9.69 -3.24
C ARG A 261 -2.41 10.30 -3.09
N GLY A 262 -3.44 9.49 -3.30
CA GLY A 262 -4.83 9.90 -3.05
C GLY A 262 -5.57 8.93 -2.16
N GLY A 263 -5.73 9.26 -0.88
CA GLY A 263 -6.48 8.46 0.10
C GLY A 263 -7.63 9.19 0.75
N PRO A 264 -8.15 8.67 1.88
CA PRO A 264 -9.17 9.34 2.67
C PRO A 264 -8.74 10.79 2.97
N PRO A 265 -9.57 11.81 2.67
CA PRO A 265 -9.17 13.22 2.76
C PRO A 265 -8.73 13.71 4.14
N THR A 266 -9.03 12.95 5.20
CA THR A 266 -8.66 13.28 6.59
C THR A 266 -7.32 12.67 7.02
N THR A 267 -6.60 12.03 6.10
CA THR A 267 -5.37 11.27 6.37
C THR A 267 -4.19 11.81 5.57
N PRO A 268 -2.93 11.57 5.99
CA PRO A 268 -1.76 12.08 5.28
C PRO A 268 -1.54 11.42 3.91
N TRP A 269 -2.17 10.27 3.63
CA TRP A 269 -2.15 9.63 2.31
C TRP A 269 -2.97 10.38 1.24
N HIS A 270 -3.48 11.59 1.53
CA HIS A 270 -4.21 12.46 0.60
C HIS A 270 -3.40 13.69 0.19
N SER A 271 -2.16 13.50 -0.29
CA SER A 271 -1.28 14.60 -0.71
C SER A 271 -1.55 15.11 -2.12
N LEU A 272 -2.26 14.36 -2.96
CA LEU A 272 -2.54 14.71 -4.37
C LEU A 272 -2.99 16.16 -4.58
N PRO A 273 -3.98 16.73 -3.84
CA PRO A 273 -4.43 18.10 -4.09
C PRO A 273 -3.37 19.18 -3.87
N HIS A 274 -2.33 18.86 -3.09
CA HIS A 274 -1.23 19.78 -2.79
C HIS A 274 -0.08 19.60 -3.78
N ALA A 275 0.36 18.37 -4.02
CA ALA A 275 1.51 18.08 -4.87
C ALA A 275 1.22 18.22 -6.38
N ILE A 276 -0.02 18.00 -6.83
CA ILE A 276 -0.38 18.18 -8.25
C ILE A 276 -0.23 19.64 -8.74
N LYS A 277 -0.13 20.60 -7.81
CA LYS A 277 0.06 22.02 -8.12
C LYS A 277 1.36 22.32 -8.86
N ALA A 278 2.37 21.45 -8.78
CA ALA A 278 3.53 21.54 -9.66
C ALA A 278 3.12 21.52 -11.15
N VAL A 279 2.11 20.71 -11.49
CA VAL A 279 1.54 20.67 -12.85
C VAL A 279 0.54 21.80 -13.07
N THR A 280 -0.43 21.98 -12.17
CA THR A 280 -1.59 22.85 -12.42
C THR A 280 -1.33 24.34 -12.18
N GLU A 281 -0.36 24.70 -11.34
CA GLU A 281 -0.01 26.10 -11.04
C GLU A 281 1.33 26.51 -11.63
N LEU A 282 2.35 25.65 -11.60
CA LEU A 282 3.69 25.96 -12.15
C LEU A 282 3.85 25.56 -13.63
N GLY A 283 2.93 24.77 -14.18
CA GLY A 283 2.94 24.37 -15.59
C GLY A 283 3.91 23.23 -15.91
N ALA A 284 4.36 22.47 -14.90
CA ALA A 284 5.23 21.31 -15.13
C ALA A 284 4.53 20.24 -15.99
N SER A 285 5.32 19.47 -16.76
CA SER A 285 4.76 18.44 -17.64
C SER A 285 4.29 17.20 -16.85
N PRO A 286 3.08 16.68 -17.10
CA PRO A 286 2.58 15.50 -16.37
C PRO A 286 3.24 14.17 -16.77
N LYS A 287 4.17 14.16 -17.74
CA LYS A 287 4.77 12.95 -18.33
C LYS A 287 5.50 12.05 -17.32
N ARG A 288 5.98 12.61 -16.21
CA ARG A 288 6.64 11.87 -15.12
C ARG A 288 5.79 11.82 -13.85
N VAL A 289 4.49 12.04 -13.97
CA VAL A 289 3.55 12.00 -12.85
C VAL A 289 2.73 10.72 -12.94
N CYS A 290 2.62 9.99 -11.85
CA CYS A 290 1.68 8.90 -11.67
C CYS A 290 0.75 9.23 -10.50
N ILE A 291 -0.33 8.47 -10.38
CA ILE A 291 -1.14 8.40 -9.16
C ILE A 291 -0.94 7.04 -8.51
N CYS A 292 -1.05 6.97 -7.18
CA CYS A 292 -0.95 5.72 -6.42
C CYS A 292 -1.86 5.72 -5.20
N THR A 293 -2.07 4.54 -4.63
CA THR A 293 -2.85 4.41 -3.39
C THR A 293 -1.99 4.36 -2.13
N ASP A 294 -0.76 3.83 -2.20
CA ASP A 294 0.07 3.62 -1.00
C ASP A 294 -0.70 2.76 0.03
N ASP A 295 -0.62 3.04 1.33
CA ASP A 295 -1.38 2.30 2.34
C ASP A 295 -2.89 2.47 2.23
N ARG A 296 -3.60 1.36 2.11
CA ARG A 296 -5.06 1.30 2.24
C ARG A 296 -5.44 0.21 3.20
N ASP A 297 -6.27 0.54 4.17
CA ASP A 297 -6.95 -0.49 4.92
C ASP A 297 -8.08 -1.16 4.11
N ALA A 298 -8.58 -2.27 4.65
CA ALA A 298 -9.43 -3.18 3.91
C ALA A 298 -10.73 -2.54 3.41
N ASP A 299 -11.37 -1.65 4.17
CA ASP A 299 -12.58 -0.96 3.73
C ASP A 299 -12.28 0.28 2.88
N ASP A 300 -11.20 1.00 3.16
CA ASP A 300 -10.78 2.14 2.33
C ASP A 300 -10.42 1.70 0.91
N LEU A 301 -9.89 0.48 0.69
CA LEU A 301 -9.65 -0.08 -0.64
C LEU A 301 -10.92 -0.06 -1.52
N PHE A 302 -12.11 -0.30 -0.95
CA PHE A 302 -13.37 -0.28 -1.71
C PHE A 302 -13.94 1.12 -1.93
N LEU A 303 -13.47 2.11 -1.18
CA LEU A 303 -13.98 3.49 -1.21
C LEU A 303 -13.05 4.43 -1.99
N PHE A 304 -11.74 4.21 -1.88
CA PHE A 304 -10.65 5.07 -2.32
C PHE A 304 -9.61 4.29 -3.13
N GLY A 305 -10.08 3.45 -4.06
CA GLY A 305 -9.23 2.74 -5.03
C GLY A 305 -8.60 3.66 -6.06
N LEU A 306 -7.74 3.12 -6.93
CA LEU A 306 -7.01 3.95 -7.90
C LEU A 306 -7.93 4.70 -8.89
N ASP A 307 -9.14 4.18 -9.20
CA ASP A 307 -10.13 4.93 -10.00
C ASP A 307 -10.57 6.22 -9.31
N TRP A 308 -10.72 6.16 -7.99
CA TRP A 308 -11.07 7.32 -7.19
C TRP A 308 -9.96 8.34 -7.23
N VAL A 309 -8.70 7.90 -7.14
CA VAL A 309 -7.53 8.77 -7.26
C VAL A 309 -7.44 9.43 -8.64
N ALA A 310 -7.72 8.69 -9.71
CA ALA A 310 -7.81 9.24 -11.06
C ALA A 310 -8.91 10.32 -11.16
N ARG A 311 -10.07 10.08 -10.55
CA ARG A 311 -11.13 11.08 -10.46
C ARG A 311 -10.75 12.29 -9.61
N GLN A 312 -9.97 12.12 -8.54
CA GLN A 312 -9.44 13.25 -7.76
C GLN A 312 -8.45 14.09 -8.56
N ALA A 313 -7.63 13.49 -9.41
CA ALA A 313 -6.78 14.24 -10.33
C ALA A 313 -7.59 15.12 -11.30
N VAL A 314 -8.77 14.65 -11.74
CA VAL A 314 -9.71 15.48 -12.52
C VAL A 314 -10.27 16.63 -11.68
N VAL A 315 -10.71 16.35 -10.45
CA VAL A 315 -11.19 17.39 -9.52
C VAL A 315 -10.11 18.44 -9.26
N ALA A 316 -8.84 18.04 -9.21
CA ALA A 316 -7.70 18.93 -9.03
C ALA A 316 -7.30 19.71 -10.30
N GLY A 317 -8.00 19.53 -11.43
CA GLY A 317 -7.86 20.37 -12.62
C GLY A 317 -7.18 19.69 -13.82
N LEU A 318 -6.89 18.39 -13.78
CA LEU A 318 -6.38 17.68 -14.95
C LEU A 318 -7.49 17.27 -15.94
N PRO A 319 -7.21 17.28 -17.26
CA PRO A 319 -8.10 16.69 -18.24
C PRO A 319 -8.36 15.20 -17.95
N PRO A 320 -9.59 14.68 -18.14
CA PRO A 320 -9.96 13.29 -17.86
C PRO A 320 -9.02 12.24 -18.46
N VAL A 321 -8.58 12.44 -19.71
CA VAL A 321 -7.69 11.49 -20.41
C VAL A 321 -6.30 11.46 -19.78
N THR A 322 -5.74 12.64 -19.45
CA THR A 322 -4.45 12.76 -18.77
C THR A 322 -4.52 12.20 -17.35
N ALA A 323 -5.59 12.50 -16.60
CA ALA A 323 -5.81 11.96 -15.26
C ALA A 323 -5.87 10.43 -15.25
N TRP A 324 -6.57 9.82 -16.21
CA TRP A 324 -6.58 8.35 -16.35
C TRP A 324 -5.21 7.80 -16.78
N SER A 325 -4.48 8.54 -17.62
CA SER A 325 -3.11 8.18 -18.04
C SER A 325 -2.14 8.11 -16.86
N LEU A 326 -2.28 9.00 -15.86
CA LEU A 326 -1.48 8.98 -14.62
C LEU A 326 -1.61 7.65 -13.86
N GLY A 327 -2.74 6.96 -13.98
CA GLY A 327 -3.01 5.67 -13.34
C GLY A 327 -2.97 4.49 -14.30
N SER A 328 -2.49 4.65 -15.52
CA SER A 328 -2.43 3.58 -16.52
C SER A 328 -1.14 3.60 -17.33
N LEU A 329 -1.03 4.47 -18.35
CA LEU A 329 0.12 4.49 -19.25
C LEU A 329 1.40 4.98 -18.56
N HIS A 330 1.31 6.00 -17.70
CA HIS A 330 2.48 6.57 -17.02
C HIS A 330 3.17 5.55 -16.11
N PRO A 331 2.46 4.88 -15.17
CA PRO A 331 3.08 3.85 -14.33
C PRO A 331 3.55 2.64 -15.15
N ALA A 332 2.84 2.25 -16.21
CA ALA A 332 3.33 1.21 -17.13
C ALA A 332 4.66 1.63 -17.80
N THR A 333 4.79 2.89 -18.21
CA THR A 333 6.02 3.44 -18.81
C THR A 333 7.14 3.51 -17.80
N ARG A 334 6.86 3.95 -16.56
CA ARG A 334 7.83 4.01 -15.46
C ARG A 334 8.54 2.67 -15.23
N TYR A 335 7.81 1.57 -15.33
CA TYR A 335 8.36 0.22 -15.13
C TYR A 335 8.76 -0.49 -16.43
N GLY A 336 8.71 0.20 -17.59
CA GLY A 336 9.06 -0.40 -18.89
C GLY A 336 8.11 -1.51 -19.34
N MET A 337 6.83 -1.42 -18.93
CA MET A 337 5.77 -2.39 -19.18
C MET A 337 4.63 -1.85 -20.04
N ASP A 338 4.76 -0.64 -20.59
CA ASP A 338 3.81 -0.05 -21.55
C ASP A 338 3.68 -0.88 -22.84
N GLY A 339 4.60 -1.82 -23.05
CA GLY A 339 4.58 -2.93 -24.02
C GLY A 339 3.48 -3.98 -23.80
N GLU A 340 2.96 -4.10 -22.58
CA GLU A 340 2.01 -5.13 -22.17
C GLU A 340 0.72 -4.56 -21.55
N ILE A 341 0.82 -3.49 -20.77
CA ILE A 341 -0.28 -2.92 -19.95
C ILE A 341 -0.37 -1.39 -20.10
N GLY A 342 -1.38 -0.76 -19.48
CA GLY A 342 -1.50 0.70 -19.38
C GLY A 342 -2.01 1.42 -20.63
N GLY A 343 -2.30 0.70 -21.71
CA GLY A 343 -2.80 1.30 -22.96
C GLY A 343 -3.68 0.37 -23.78
N ILE A 344 -4.53 0.96 -24.63
CA ILE A 344 -5.38 0.23 -25.58
C ILE A 344 -4.72 0.28 -26.95
N ALA A 345 -3.95 -0.75 -27.28
CA ALA A 345 -3.31 -0.91 -28.58
C ALA A 345 -3.16 -2.41 -28.92
N PRO A 346 -3.00 -2.77 -30.21
CA PRO A 346 -2.68 -4.13 -30.60
C PRO A 346 -1.49 -4.70 -29.81
N ALA A 347 -1.48 -6.03 -29.63
CA ALA A 347 -0.51 -6.81 -28.86
C ALA A 347 -0.55 -6.62 -27.34
N ARG A 348 -1.09 -5.53 -26.80
CA ARG A 348 -1.27 -5.35 -25.35
C ARG A 348 -2.23 -6.37 -24.77
N ARG A 349 -2.10 -6.64 -23.46
CA ARG A 349 -3.09 -7.44 -22.73
C ARG A 349 -4.45 -6.75 -22.83
N ALA A 350 -5.50 -7.56 -22.93
CA ALA A 350 -6.87 -7.07 -22.89
C ALA A 350 -7.31 -6.83 -21.42
N ASP A 351 -6.54 -6.01 -20.73
CA ASP A 351 -6.82 -5.48 -19.40
C ASP A 351 -7.55 -4.14 -19.60
N LEU A 352 -8.88 -4.18 -19.54
CA LEU A 352 -9.77 -3.10 -20.00
C LEU A 352 -10.81 -2.77 -18.93
N VAL A 353 -11.27 -1.52 -18.90
CA VAL A 353 -12.35 -1.07 -18.02
C VAL A 353 -13.40 -0.34 -18.84
N LEU A 354 -14.67 -0.66 -18.59
CA LEU A 354 -15.81 0.14 -19.07
C LEU A 354 -16.17 1.15 -17.99
N LEU A 355 -16.10 2.42 -18.34
CA LEU A 355 -16.43 3.56 -17.49
C LEU A 355 -17.77 4.17 -17.91
N ASN A 356 -18.44 4.80 -16.95
CA ASN A 356 -19.48 5.80 -17.25
C ASN A 356 -18.85 7.19 -17.50
N ASP A 357 -19.66 8.21 -17.71
CA ASP A 357 -19.17 9.57 -17.99
C ASP A 357 -18.46 10.22 -16.80
N GLU A 358 -18.73 9.77 -15.58
CA GLU A 358 -18.02 10.20 -14.36
C GLU A 358 -16.71 9.44 -14.11
N LEU A 359 -16.23 8.65 -15.09
CA LEU A 359 -15.05 7.78 -14.99
C LEU A 359 -15.14 6.71 -13.89
N VAL A 360 -16.35 6.32 -13.48
CA VAL A 360 -16.58 5.26 -12.51
C VAL A 360 -16.59 3.90 -13.21
N PRO A 361 -15.74 2.95 -12.79
CA PRO A 361 -15.73 1.58 -13.31
C PRO A 361 -17.10 0.89 -13.21
N GLN A 362 -17.55 0.34 -14.33
CA GLN A 362 -18.77 -0.46 -14.46
C GLN A 362 -18.44 -1.93 -14.74
N CYS A 363 -17.48 -2.17 -15.63
CA CYS A 363 -16.99 -3.51 -15.96
C CYS A 363 -15.47 -3.53 -16.03
N THR A 364 -14.87 -4.67 -15.67
CA THR A 364 -13.43 -4.89 -15.74
C THR A 364 -13.17 -6.19 -16.49
N TRP A 365 -12.32 -6.13 -17.51
CA TRP A 365 -11.72 -7.29 -18.15
C TRP A 365 -10.30 -7.46 -17.68
N TYR A 366 -9.94 -8.69 -17.31
CA TYR A 366 -8.59 -9.07 -16.95
C TYR A 366 -8.14 -10.22 -17.86
N GLY A 367 -7.12 -9.97 -18.68
CA GLY A 367 -6.66 -10.88 -19.71
C GLY A 367 -7.76 -11.24 -20.71
N GLY A 368 -8.65 -10.31 -21.04
CA GLY A 368 -9.78 -10.51 -21.95
C GLY A 368 -11.00 -11.21 -21.34
N GLU A 369 -10.92 -11.70 -20.10
CA GLU A 369 -12.05 -12.29 -19.39
C GLU A 369 -12.82 -11.23 -18.61
N LEU A 370 -14.16 -11.22 -18.72
CA LEU A 370 -15.02 -10.28 -17.99
C LEU A 370 -15.13 -10.73 -16.52
N VAL A 371 -14.37 -10.07 -15.64
CA VAL A 371 -14.23 -10.44 -14.23
C VAL A 371 -15.13 -9.61 -13.30
N VAL A 372 -15.49 -8.41 -13.73
CA VAL A 372 -16.47 -7.55 -13.06
C VAL A 372 -17.49 -7.08 -14.09
N LYS A 373 -18.78 -7.21 -13.77
CA LYS A 373 -19.89 -6.72 -14.59
C LYS A 373 -20.87 -5.95 -13.72
N ASN A 374 -21.24 -4.74 -14.15
CA ASN A 374 -22.15 -3.85 -13.42
C ASN A 374 -21.75 -3.71 -11.95
N ARG A 375 -20.45 -3.44 -11.70
CA ARG A 375 -19.85 -3.24 -10.38
C ARG A 375 -19.96 -4.46 -9.43
N LYS A 376 -20.17 -5.65 -9.99
CA LYS A 376 -20.23 -6.92 -9.25
C LYS A 376 -19.28 -7.93 -9.87
N ILE A 377 -18.62 -8.71 -9.03
CA ILE A 377 -17.75 -9.80 -9.48
C ILE A 377 -18.57 -10.84 -10.25
N THR A 378 -18.00 -11.39 -11.32
CA THR A 378 -18.63 -12.46 -12.12
C THR A 378 -18.34 -13.84 -11.52
N PRO A 379 -19.06 -14.90 -11.94
CA PRO A 379 -18.76 -16.27 -11.51
C PRO A 379 -17.33 -16.73 -11.81
N ILE A 380 -16.69 -16.16 -12.85
CA ILE A 380 -15.29 -16.45 -13.19
C ILE A 380 -14.37 -15.96 -12.08
N LEU A 381 -14.55 -14.71 -11.64
CA LEU A 381 -13.76 -14.12 -10.57
C LEU A 381 -14.07 -14.78 -9.22
N GLU A 382 -15.35 -15.00 -8.90
CA GLU A 382 -15.75 -15.71 -7.67
C GLU A 382 -15.07 -17.09 -7.56
N LYS A 383 -15.05 -17.86 -8.66
CA LYS A 383 -14.37 -19.15 -8.69
C LYS A 383 -12.86 -19.01 -8.47
N ALA A 384 -12.20 -18.03 -9.09
CA ALA A 384 -10.76 -17.80 -8.89
C ALA A 384 -10.47 -17.48 -7.41
N LEU A 385 -11.30 -16.63 -6.82
CA LEU A 385 -11.18 -16.16 -5.44
C LEU A 385 -11.58 -17.19 -4.37
N SER A 386 -12.31 -18.24 -4.75
CA SER A 386 -12.71 -19.34 -3.85
C SER A 386 -11.57 -20.27 -3.43
N ARG A 387 -10.37 -20.10 -4.02
CA ARG A 387 -9.18 -20.94 -3.79
C ARG A 387 -8.05 -20.10 -3.19
N PRO A 388 -8.15 -19.71 -1.90
CA PRO A 388 -7.11 -18.89 -1.27
C PRO A 388 -5.77 -19.64 -1.24
N TYR A 389 -4.68 -18.91 -1.42
CA TYR A 389 -3.35 -19.43 -1.17
C TYR A 389 -3.17 -19.70 0.32
N ARG A 390 -2.51 -20.82 0.66
CA ARG A 390 -2.21 -21.19 2.03
C ARG A 390 -0.75 -20.92 2.31
N TYR A 391 -0.48 -20.02 3.24
CA TYR A 391 0.89 -19.69 3.62
C TYR A 391 1.57 -20.87 4.33
N PRO A 392 2.91 -20.93 4.33
CA PRO A 392 3.64 -21.94 5.09
C PRO A 392 3.40 -21.83 6.60
N ALA A 393 3.50 -22.94 7.33
CA ALA A 393 3.24 -22.98 8.77
C ALA A 393 4.08 -21.99 9.60
N ALA A 394 5.26 -21.61 9.12
CA ALA A 394 6.11 -20.61 9.75
C ALA A 394 5.49 -19.21 9.76
N ALA A 395 4.70 -18.85 8.74
CA ALA A 395 4.01 -17.56 8.65
C ALA A 395 3.00 -17.36 9.79
N TYR A 396 2.49 -18.44 10.38
CA TYR A 396 1.51 -18.40 11.48
C TYR A 396 2.14 -18.43 12.88
N LYS A 397 3.48 -18.36 12.97
CA LYS A 397 4.24 -18.52 14.22
C LYS A 397 5.16 -17.31 14.46
N THR A 398 4.65 -16.10 14.23
CA THR A 398 5.43 -14.85 14.33
C THR A 398 5.15 -14.04 15.59
N ILE A 399 4.09 -14.34 16.36
CA ILE A 399 3.90 -13.76 17.71
C ILE A 399 4.65 -14.61 18.73
N LYS A 400 5.90 -14.21 19.01
CA LYS A 400 6.80 -14.88 19.96
C LYS A 400 7.08 -13.96 21.15
N LEU A 401 6.16 -13.95 22.10
CA LEU A 401 6.25 -13.12 23.29
C LEU A 401 7.15 -13.78 24.35
N GLY A 402 7.94 -12.94 25.03
CA GLY A 402 8.74 -13.34 26.19
C GLY A 402 7.90 -13.59 27.45
N ARG A 403 8.56 -13.56 28.61
CA ARG A 403 7.86 -13.62 29.91
C ARG A 403 6.93 -12.42 30.07
N LYS A 404 5.80 -12.60 30.75
CA LYS A 404 4.86 -11.53 31.08
C LYS A 404 5.58 -10.44 31.88
N ARG A 405 5.46 -9.19 31.43
CA ARG A 405 6.05 -7.98 32.04
C ARG A 405 4.98 -6.90 32.17
N PRO A 406 5.13 -5.95 33.11
CA PRO A 406 4.26 -4.78 33.19
C PRO A 406 4.26 -4.01 31.87
N LEU A 407 3.07 -3.67 31.40
CA LEU A 407 2.85 -2.83 30.21
C LEU A 407 2.66 -1.36 30.58
N THR A 408 2.52 -1.03 31.86
CA THR A 408 2.50 0.34 32.36
C THR A 408 3.80 0.69 33.10
N PRO A 409 4.31 1.92 32.96
CA PRO A 409 5.41 2.40 33.79
C PRO A 409 4.98 2.54 35.26
N ALA A 410 5.95 2.45 36.17
CA ALA A 410 5.70 2.77 37.57
C ALA A 410 5.28 4.25 37.73
N LEU A 411 4.41 4.52 38.70
CA LEU A 411 4.02 5.88 39.05
C LEU A 411 5.24 6.62 39.65
N PRO A 412 5.57 7.85 39.21
CA PRO A 412 6.65 8.62 39.80
C PRO A 412 6.41 8.91 41.29
N ALA A 413 7.42 8.66 42.13
CA ALA A 413 7.37 8.94 43.57
C ALA A 413 7.77 10.38 43.91
N GLU A 414 8.43 11.07 42.99
CA GLU A 414 8.87 12.47 43.09
C GLU A 414 8.44 13.24 41.84
N THR A 415 8.56 14.57 41.88
CA THR A 415 8.29 15.41 40.71
C THR A 415 9.27 15.08 39.59
N VAL A 416 8.76 14.74 38.42
CA VAL A 416 9.58 14.40 37.23
C VAL A 416 9.16 15.19 36.01
N THR A 417 10.04 15.28 35.01
CA THR A 417 9.65 15.70 33.66
C THR A 417 9.51 14.49 32.76
N ALA A 418 8.32 14.29 32.20
CA ALA A 418 8.03 13.22 31.27
C ALA A 418 8.20 13.67 29.82
N ASN A 419 8.90 12.89 29.00
CA ASN A 419 8.86 13.01 27.55
C ASN A 419 7.57 12.34 27.04
N VAL A 420 6.73 13.09 26.33
CA VAL A 420 5.43 12.60 25.84
C VAL A 420 5.31 12.77 24.33
N ILE A 421 4.57 11.85 23.71
CA ILE A 421 4.23 11.91 22.28
C ILE A 421 2.83 12.52 22.18
N ARG A 422 2.71 13.77 21.73
CA ARG A 422 1.40 14.40 21.53
C ARG A 422 0.87 14.13 20.13
N THR A 423 -0.36 13.65 20.04
CA THR A 423 -1.05 13.43 18.75
C THR A 423 -1.83 14.67 18.33
N ALA A 424 -1.79 15.02 17.04
CA ALA A 424 -2.54 16.16 16.51
C ALA A 424 -3.20 15.86 15.15
N LEU A 425 -4.33 16.54 14.89
CA LEU A 425 -5.04 16.55 13.62
C LEU A 425 -4.91 17.92 12.91
N PRO A 426 -5.12 17.99 11.58
CA PRO A 426 -5.36 16.87 10.64
C PRO A 426 -4.10 16.02 10.41
N GLY A 427 -4.27 14.76 10.03
CA GLY A 427 -3.17 13.84 9.69
C GLY A 427 -2.61 13.01 10.85
N ILE A 428 -1.36 12.56 10.71
CA ILE A 428 -0.60 11.75 11.69
C ILE A 428 0.61 12.57 12.14
N ILE A 429 0.35 13.71 12.78
CA ILE A 429 1.41 14.58 13.29
C ILE A 429 1.64 14.22 14.76
N LEU A 430 2.88 13.89 15.08
CA LEU A 430 3.32 13.54 16.43
C LEU A 430 4.37 14.56 16.88
N PHE A 431 4.11 15.22 18.01
CA PHE A 431 5.01 16.22 18.59
C PHE A 431 5.73 15.69 19.82
N HIS A 432 6.96 16.14 20.01
CA HIS A 432 7.69 15.92 21.26
C HIS A 432 7.35 17.02 22.27
N GLU A 433 6.61 16.65 23.32
CA GLU A 433 6.35 17.56 24.44
C GLU A 433 6.98 17.05 25.75
N LYS A 434 7.15 17.99 26.68
CA LYS A 434 7.64 17.74 28.03
C LYS A 434 6.56 18.13 29.02
N VAL A 435 6.12 17.19 29.84
CA VAL A 435 5.06 17.40 30.84
C VAL A 435 5.63 17.17 32.22
N ARG A 436 5.46 18.15 33.12
CA ARG A 436 5.83 18.02 34.52
C ARG A 436 4.76 17.21 35.26
N LEU A 437 5.17 16.12 35.91
CA LEU A 437 4.29 15.24 36.68
C LEU A 437 4.66 15.35 38.17
N GLU A 438 3.71 15.77 38.99
CA GLU A 438 3.85 15.78 40.45
C GLU A 438 3.49 14.40 41.03
N PRO A 439 3.98 14.02 42.23
CA PRO A 439 3.58 12.77 42.86
C PRO A 439 2.07 12.70 43.12
N THR A 440 1.43 11.60 42.74
CA THR A 440 0.01 11.34 42.95
C THR A 440 -0.21 9.93 43.51
N THR A 441 -1.47 9.56 43.81
CA THR A 441 -1.81 8.19 44.26
C THR A 441 -2.14 7.24 43.11
N SER A 442 -2.43 7.78 41.92
CA SER A 442 -2.77 6.99 40.74
C SER A 442 -2.53 7.77 39.45
N TRP A 443 -2.29 7.05 38.36
CA TRP A 443 -2.16 7.62 37.02
C TRP A 443 -3.41 8.36 36.53
N GLY A 444 -4.59 8.03 37.06
CA GLY A 444 -5.85 8.65 36.63
C GLY A 444 -5.87 10.17 36.76
N GLU A 445 -5.19 10.72 37.76
CA GLU A 445 -5.06 12.18 37.93
C GLU A 445 -4.24 12.80 36.80
N HIS A 446 -3.11 12.20 36.42
CA HIS A 446 -2.31 12.67 35.29
C HIS A 446 -3.04 12.56 33.95
N PHE A 447 -3.84 11.50 33.77
CA PHE A 447 -4.64 11.33 32.57
C PHE A 447 -5.66 12.45 32.39
N VAL A 448 -6.38 12.81 33.46
CA VAL A 448 -7.35 13.90 33.44
C VAL A 448 -6.67 15.26 33.30
N ASN A 449 -5.63 15.53 34.09
CA ASN A 449 -5.00 16.85 34.15
C ASN A 449 -4.18 17.20 32.89
N HIS A 450 -3.65 16.20 32.20
CA HIS A 450 -2.72 16.41 31.09
C HIS A 450 -3.18 15.76 29.77
N GLY A 451 -4.33 15.09 29.75
CA GLY A 451 -4.83 14.39 28.55
C GLY A 451 -3.97 13.19 28.16
N LEU A 452 -3.44 12.46 29.16
CA LEU A 452 -2.49 11.38 28.95
C LEU A 452 -3.15 9.99 28.92
N CYS A 453 -2.51 9.05 28.21
CA CYS A 453 -2.69 7.61 28.39
C CYS A 453 -1.35 6.89 28.19
N PHE A 454 -1.26 5.63 28.59
CA PHE A 454 -0.06 4.83 28.32
C PHE A 454 0.07 4.48 26.85
N VAL A 455 1.31 4.27 26.42
CA VAL A 455 1.65 3.51 25.21
C VAL A 455 2.84 2.62 25.50
N SER A 456 2.82 1.40 24.99
CA SER A 456 3.89 0.44 25.15
C SER A 456 4.15 -0.32 23.87
N VAL A 457 5.42 -0.59 23.61
CA VAL A 457 5.87 -1.40 22.47
C VAL A 457 6.57 -2.65 22.99
N ILE A 458 6.09 -3.81 22.54
CA ILE A 458 6.49 -5.13 23.00
C ILE A 458 7.16 -5.87 21.85
N GLU A 459 8.42 -6.25 22.04
CA GLU A 459 9.15 -7.06 21.07
C GLU A 459 8.49 -8.43 20.91
N ARG A 460 8.14 -8.79 19.67
CA ARG A 460 7.37 -10.02 19.38
C ARG A 460 8.07 -11.02 18.48
N HIS A 461 9.28 -10.76 18.01
CA HIS A 461 10.02 -11.64 17.11
C HIS A 461 10.80 -12.72 17.86
N GLY A 462 10.80 -12.67 19.20
CA GLY A 462 11.48 -13.62 20.08
C GLY A 462 12.98 -13.39 20.15
N ARG A 463 13.42 -12.16 19.93
CA ARG A 463 14.85 -11.79 19.91
C ARG A 463 15.31 -11.18 21.24
N SER A 464 14.59 -10.20 21.77
CA SER A 464 14.98 -9.46 22.99
C SER A 464 13.99 -9.65 24.14
N GLY A 465 12.70 -9.85 23.84
CA GLY A 465 11.62 -9.82 24.82
C GLY A 465 11.49 -8.46 25.52
N ALA A 466 11.97 -7.39 24.89
CA ALA A 466 11.93 -6.04 25.42
C ALA A 466 10.50 -5.48 25.45
N VAL A 467 10.25 -4.61 26.43
CA VAL A 467 9.02 -3.82 26.56
C VAL A 467 9.46 -2.41 26.87
N ALA A 468 9.07 -1.47 26.03
CA ALA A 468 9.25 -0.04 26.24
C ALA A 468 7.93 0.60 26.69
N HIS A 469 8.04 1.63 27.51
CA HIS A 469 6.92 2.40 28.03
C HIS A 469 7.01 3.85 27.55
N GLY A 470 5.86 4.44 27.28
CA GLY A 470 5.68 5.82 26.89
C GLY A 470 4.34 6.38 27.34
N LEU A 471 4.15 7.67 27.07
CA LEU A 471 2.89 8.38 27.32
C LEU A 471 2.44 9.07 26.03
N LEU A 472 1.18 8.86 25.66
CA LEU A 472 0.52 9.62 24.60
C LEU A 472 -0.26 10.76 25.22
N LYS A 473 -0.18 11.94 24.60
CA LYS A 473 -0.97 13.11 24.95
C LYS A 473 -1.98 13.40 23.85
N ASP A 474 -3.20 13.74 24.24
CA ASP A 474 -4.32 14.10 23.35
C ASP A 474 -4.74 12.98 22.37
N PHE A 475 -4.35 11.73 22.65
CA PHE A 475 -4.80 10.56 21.89
C PHE A 475 -6.30 10.29 22.09
N GLY A 476 -6.86 10.74 23.22
CA GLY A 476 -8.29 10.76 23.49
C GLY A 476 -8.89 9.47 24.04
N LEU A 477 -8.10 8.40 24.18
CA LEU A 477 -8.53 7.16 24.81
C LEU A 477 -8.97 7.40 26.27
N ARG A 478 -10.24 7.11 26.58
CA ARG A 478 -10.84 7.43 27.90
C ARG A 478 -10.87 6.26 28.87
N GLU A 479 -11.00 5.06 28.35
CA GLU A 479 -11.07 3.82 29.13
C GLU A 479 -10.62 2.63 28.28
N GLY A 480 -10.01 1.64 28.93
CA GLY A 480 -9.60 0.38 28.34
C GLY A 480 -8.30 0.47 27.56
N ALA A 481 -8.20 -0.29 26.47
CA ALA A 481 -6.97 -0.39 25.69
C ALA A 481 -7.24 -0.63 24.20
N VAL A 482 -6.29 -0.20 23.37
CA VAL A 482 -6.22 -0.52 21.94
C VAL A 482 -4.86 -1.11 21.64
N ALA A 483 -4.82 -2.12 20.77
CA ALA A 483 -3.59 -2.83 20.45
C ALA A 483 -3.51 -3.23 18.98
N SER A 484 -2.29 -3.26 18.45
CA SER A 484 -1.99 -3.67 17.08
C SER A 484 -0.67 -4.44 17.02
N SER A 485 -0.60 -5.51 16.24
CA SER A 485 0.67 -6.16 15.85
C SER A 485 1.30 -5.58 14.58
N VAL A 486 0.70 -4.52 14.01
CA VAL A 486 1.16 -3.78 12.84
C VAL A 486 1.77 -2.46 13.30
N GLY A 487 2.86 -2.51 14.07
CA GLY A 487 3.59 -1.31 14.49
C GLY A 487 4.73 -1.01 13.52
N HIS A 488 4.50 -0.17 12.52
CA HIS A 488 5.45 0.12 11.44
C HIS A 488 6.84 0.52 11.96
N ASP A 489 7.96 0.10 11.36
CA ASP A 489 8.08 -1.00 10.37
C ASP A 489 8.63 -2.27 11.02
N ALA A 490 9.22 -2.19 12.21
CA ALA A 490 9.68 -3.39 12.92
C ALA A 490 8.53 -4.34 13.27
N HIS A 491 7.28 -3.86 13.22
CA HIS A 491 6.04 -4.56 13.57
C HIS A 491 6.10 -5.24 14.91
N ASN A 492 6.66 -4.55 15.91
CA ASN A 492 6.45 -4.95 17.29
C ASN A 492 5.01 -4.65 17.71
N ILE A 493 4.53 -5.29 18.77
CA ILE A 493 3.16 -5.04 19.23
C ILE A 493 3.13 -3.66 19.90
N ILE A 494 2.23 -2.79 19.47
CA ILE A 494 1.97 -1.51 20.11
C ILE A 494 0.61 -1.56 20.82
N ILE A 495 0.57 -1.09 22.07
CA ILE A 495 -0.63 -1.05 22.91
C ILE A 495 -0.73 0.32 23.56
N ALA A 496 -1.88 0.99 23.46
CA ALA A 496 -2.21 2.13 24.29
C ALA A 496 -3.35 1.77 25.25
N GLY A 497 -3.34 2.32 26.46
CA GLY A 497 -4.35 1.98 27.47
C GLY A 497 -4.36 2.90 28.68
N THR A 498 -5.38 2.73 29.50
CA THR A 498 -5.56 3.46 30.77
C THR A 498 -5.19 2.61 31.99
N ASP A 499 -5.06 1.30 31.84
CA ASP A 499 -4.72 0.42 32.95
C ASP A 499 -4.03 -0.87 32.47
N GLU A 500 -3.26 -1.46 33.38
CA GLU A 500 -2.49 -2.68 33.12
C GLU A 500 -3.38 -3.87 32.75
N ALA A 501 -4.57 -4.01 33.33
CA ALA A 501 -5.42 -5.18 33.12
C ALA A 501 -5.97 -5.23 31.70
N ASP A 502 -6.49 -4.10 31.18
CA ASP A 502 -7.01 -4.02 29.82
C ASP A 502 -5.90 -4.07 28.77
N MET A 503 -4.72 -3.48 29.06
CA MET A 503 -3.55 -3.63 28.19
C MET A 503 -3.07 -5.08 28.10
N GLN A 504 -3.06 -5.82 29.22
CA GLN A 504 -2.70 -7.24 29.22
C GLN A 504 -3.75 -8.10 28.50
N LEU A 505 -5.04 -7.80 28.69
CA LEU A 505 -6.12 -8.47 27.95
C LEU A 505 -5.98 -8.26 26.43
N ALA A 506 -5.61 -7.04 26.00
CA ALA A 506 -5.34 -6.75 24.60
C ALA A 506 -4.14 -7.56 24.08
N LEU A 507 -3.04 -7.64 24.83
CA LEU A 507 -1.87 -8.44 24.48
C LEU A 507 -2.20 -9.93 24.35
N ASP A 508 -2.94 -10.49 25.32
CA ASP A 508 -3.38 -11.88 25.31
C ASP A 508 -4.32 -12.17 24.12
N THR A 509 -5.18 -11.21 23.77
CA THR A 509 -6.06 -11.30 22.59
C THR A 509 -5.25 -11.34 21.30
N LEU A 510 -4.24 -10.48 21.14
CA LEU A 510 -3.37 -10.52 19.96
C LEU A 510 -2.59 -11.84 19.88
N LYS A 511 -2.15 -12.39 21.01
CA LYS A 511 -1.50 -13.70 21.06
C LYS A 511 -2.43 -14.83 20.62
N GLU A 512 -3.68 -14.84 21.08
CA GLU A 512 -4.70 -15.82 20.69
C GLU A 512 -4.96 -15.80 19.17
N MET A 513 -5.10 -14.60 18.61
CA MET A 513 -5.33 -14.40 17.17
C MET A 513 -4.09 -14.64 16.31
N ARG A 514 -2.91 -14.81 16.93
CA ARG A 514 -1.60 -14.86 16.26
C ARG A 514 -1.27 -13.56 15.50
N GLY A 515 -1.70 -12.44 16.08
CA GLY A 515 -1.58 -11.09 15.55
C GLY A 515 -2.93 -10.56 15.09
N GLY A 516 -3.02 -9.24 15.01
CA GLY A 516 -4.25 -8.53 14.71
C GLY A 516 -4.29 -7.14 15.30
N VAL A 517 -5.51 -6.60 15.33
CA VAL A 517 -5.85 -5.35 15.98
C VAL A 517 -7.06 -5.59 16.88
N CYS A 518 -7.09 -4.99 18.07
CA CYS A 518 -8.25 -5.09 18.95
C CYS A 518 -8.50 -3.83 19.77
N VAL A 519 -9.76 -3.66 20.16
CA VAL A 519 -10.22 -2.65 21.11
C VAL A 519 -10.81 -3.36 22.32
N VAL A 520 -10.35 -2.99 23.50
CA VAL A 520 -10.79 -3.47 24.81
C VAL A 520 -11.44 -2.31 25.55
N GLN A 521 -12.61 -2.56 26.13
CA GLN A 521 -13.28 -1.62 27.02
C GLN A 521 -13.84 -2.39 28.21
N LYS A 522 -13.56 -1.91 29.43
CA LYS A 522 -14.09 -2.46 30.68
C LYS A 522 -13.84 -3.97 30.79
N HIS A 523 -12.59 -4.40 30.60
CA HIS A 523 -12.18 -5.80 30.69
C HIS A 523 -12.83 -6.73 29.67
N ARG A 524 -13.27 -6.20 28.52
CA ARG A 524 -13.86 -6.99 27.42
C ARG A 524 -13.33 -6.53 26.07
N VAL A 525 -13.04 -7.48 25.19
CA VAL A 525 -12.75 -7.20 23.78
C VAL A 525 -14.04 -6.84 23.07
N VAL A 526 -14.16 -5.59 22.62
CA VAL A 526 -15.37 -5.06 21.96
C VAL A 526 -15.28 -5.10 20.44
N ALA A 527 -14.06 -5.10 19.88
CA ALA A 527 -13.81 -5.30 18.46
C ALA A 527 -12.42 -5.92 18.24
N LYS A 528 -12.28 -6.74 17.20
CA LYS A 528 -10.99 -7.30 16.78
C LYS A 528 -10.98 -7.64 15.29
N VAL A 529 -9.79 -7.60 14.69
CA VAL A 529 -9.48 -8.10 13.34
C VAL A 529 -8.31 -9.07 13.49
N ALA A 530 -8.49 -10.33 13.13
CA ALA A 530 -7.45 -11.34 13.26
C ALA A 530 -6.53 -11.33 12.03
N LEU A 531 -5.22 -11.25 12.26
CA LEU A 531 -4.18 -11.16 11.22
C LEU A 531 -3.14 -12.27 11.40
N PRO A 532 -3.52 -13.56 11.33
CA PRO A 532 -2.66 -14.67 11.74
C PRO A 532 -1.44 -14.91 10.84
N ILE A 533 -1.43 -14.39 9.61
CA ILE A 533 -0.28 -14.50 8.69
C ILE A 533 0.67 -13.36 8.99
N ALA A 534 1.87 -13.70 9.46
CA ALA A 534 2.91 -12.79 9.92
C ALA A 534 2.47 -11.80 11.00
N GLY A 535 1.26 -11.89 11.55
CA GLY A 535 0.68 -10.85 12.40
C GLY A 535 0.27 -9.59 11.63
N LEU A 536 0.14 -9.68 10.30
CA LEU A 536 -0.10 -8.55 9.39
C LEU A 536 -1.31 -8.80 8.48
N ILE A 537 -1.53 -10.05 8.07
CA ILE A 537 -2.49 -10.41 7.02
C ILE A 537 -3.55 -11.38 7.55
N SER A 538 -4.81 -11.13 7.17
CA SER A 538 -5.94 -12.03 7.37
C SER A 538 -6.07 -13.07 6.24
N GLU A 539 -6.57 -14.26 6.59
CA GLU A 539 -6.96 -15.30 5.63
C GLU A 539 -8.37 -15.10 5.06
N LEU A 540 -9.11 -14.13 5.57
CA LEU A 540 -10.49 -13.88 5.17
C LEU A 540 -10.57 -13.25 3.78
N ARG A 541 -11.75 -13.36 3.17
CA ARG A 541 -12.08 -12.68 1.90
C ARG A 541 -12.15 -11.16 2.12
N ALA A 542 -11.83 -10.38 1.10
CA ALA A 542 -11.70 -8.92 1.20
C ALA A 542 -12.90 -8.23 1.87
N LYS A 543 -14.14 -8.59 1.47
CA LYS A 543 -15.36 -8.04 2.08
C LYS A 543 -15.56 -8.42 3.56
N ALA A 544 -15.07 -9.58 3.97
CA ALA A 544 -15.13 -10.00 5.37
C ALA A 544 -14.13 -9.19 6.21
N VAL A 545 -12.89 -9.03 5.74
CA VAL A 545 -11.89 -8.15 6.39
C VAL A 545 -12.42 -6.72 6.47
N ALA A 546 -12.93 -6.15 5.37
CA ALA A 546 -13.51 -4.81 5.34
C ALA A 546 -14.63 -4.64 6.38
N LYS A 547 -15.52 -5.63 6.52
CA LYS A 547 -16.58 -5.61 7.54
C LYS A 547 -16.03 -5.62 8.96
N GLU A 548 -14.97 -6.37 9.24
CA GLU A 548 -14.30 -6.38 10.54
C GLU A 548 -13.58 -5.06 10.81
N THR A 549 -12.86 -4.52 9.83
CA THR A 549 -12.18 -3.20 9.92
C THR A 549 -13.18 -2.06 10.13
N THR A 550 -14.32 -2.04 9.44
CA THR A 550 -15.37 -1.04 9.68
C THR A 550 -15.91 -1.11 11.11
N ARG A 551 -16.06 -2.31 11.69
CA ARG A 551 -16.48 -2.48 13.10
C ARG A 551 -15.38 -2.02 14.06
N LEU A 552 -14.13 -2.35 13.75
CA LEU A 552 -12.96 -1.90 14.51
C LEU A 552 -12.88 -0.37 14.53
N LYS A 553 -12.95 0.30 13.37
CA LYS A 553 -12.96 1.77 13.26
C LYS A 553 -14.06 2.40 14.12
N LYS A 554 -15.27 1.84 14.11
CA LYS A 554 -16.38 2.32 14.97
C LYS A 554 -16.07 2.17 16.46
N ALA A 555 -15.56 1.02 16.88
CA ALA A 555 -15.18 0.78 18.26
C ALA A 555 -14.00 1.67 18.69
N TRP A 556 -13.05 1.88 17.79
CA TRP A 556 -11.89 2.77 17.97
C TRP A 556 -12.33 4.20 18.26
N THR A 557 -13.21 4.75 17.42
CA THR A 557 -13.79 6.08 17.65
C THR A 557 -14.63 6.13 18.93
N ALA A 558 -15.40 5.07 19.23
CA ALA A 558 -16.20 4.98 20.46
C ALA A 558 -15.34 4.92 21.74
N ALA A 559 -14.11 4.41 21.65
CA ALA A 559 -13.14 4.45 22.75
C ALA A 559 -12.55 5.86 23.01
N GLY A 560 -12.83 6.81 22.11
CA GLY A 560 -12.38 8.20 22.20
C GLY A 560 -11.09 8.49 21.44
N CYS A 561 -10.50 7.49 20.78
CA CYS A 561 -9.26 7.65 20.03
C CYS A 561 -9.44 8.68 18.90
N VAL A 562 -8.69 9.78 18.98
CA VAL A 562 -8.72 10.89 18.02
C VAL A 562 -7.91 10.55 16.78
N LEU A 563 -6.74 9.92 16.97
CA LEU A 563 -5.91 9.45 15.88
C LEU A 563 -6.53 8.20 15.25
N PRO A 564 -6.73 8.17 13.91
CA PRO A 564 -7.19 6.96 13.22
C PRO A 564 -6.27 5.77 13.50
N TYR A 565 -6.81 4.54 13.45
CA TYR A 565 -6.02 3.36 13.81
C TYR A 565 -4.76 3.18 12.93
N MET A 566 -4.81 3.50 11.63
CA MET A 566 -3.61 3.46 10.78
C MET A 566 -2.56 4.46 11.26
N GLY A 567 -2.97 5.62 11.78
CA GLY A 567 -2.05 6.55 12.43
C GLY A 567 -1.43 6.03 13.72
N PHE A 568 -2.18 5.26 14.51
CA PHE A 568 -1.65 4.57 15.67
C PHE A 568 -0.56 3.56 15.31
N ASN A 569 -0.72 2.87 14.18
CA ASN A 569 0.27 1.93 13.65
C ASN A 569 1.59 2.61 13.23
N LEU A 570 1.63 3.94 13.01
CA LEU A 570 2.84 4.71 12.69
C LEU A 570 3.54 5.33 13.92
N ILE A 571 2.95 5.27 15.12
CA ILE A 571 3.61 5.73 16.36
C ILE A 571 4.97 5.06 16.61
N PRO A 572 5.20 3.78 16.26
CA PRO A 572 6.51 3.15 16.41
C PRO A 572 7.46 3.31 15.20
N LEU A 573 7.04 4.02 14.14
CA LEU A 573 7.84 4.16 12.91
C LEU A 573 9.04 5.08 13.11
N SER A 574 10.21 4.48 13.31
CA SER A 574 11.44 5.12 13.78
C SER A 574 12.17 6.03 12.77
N VAL A 575 11.56 6.32 11.61
CA VAL A 575 12.15 7.11 10.51
C VAL A 575 11.39 8.39 10.13
N ILE A 576 10.20 8.65 10.70
CA ILE A 576 9.38 9.86 10.41
C ILE A 576 9.01 10.63 11.70
N PRO A 577 8.60 11.91 11.65
CA PRO A 577 9.27 13.01 12.37
C PRO A 577 9.04 13.13 13.89
N GLU A 578 9.94 13.92 14.51
CA GLU A 578 10.06 14.30 15.93
C GLU A 578 10.43 13.19 16.91
N ILE A 579 9.45 12.49 17.50
CA ILE A 579 9.67 11.48 18.54
C ILE A 579 8.80 10.24 18.29
N ARG A 580 9.38 9.06 18.52
CA ARG A 580 8.74 7.76 18.33
C ARG A 580 9.03 6.87 19.52
N ILE A 581 8.25 5.80 19.68
CA ILE A 581 8.50 4.75 20.67
C ILE A 581 8.73 3.42 19.96
N THR A 582 9.86 2.78 20.21
CA THR A 582 10.16 1.42 19.71
C THR A 582 10.18 0.45 20.87
N ASP A 583 10.47 -0.85 20.64
CA ASP A 583 10.70 -1.82 21.72
C ASP A 583 11.90 -1.47 22.61
N LYS A 584 12.71 -0.47 22.21
CA LYS A 584 13.92 -0.02 22.92
C LYS A 584 13.76 1.30 23.66
N GLY A 585 12.59 1.94 23.59
CA GLY A 585 12.31 3.19 24.29
C GLY A 585 11.90 4.33 23.36
N LEU A 586 11.95 5.55 23.87
CA LEU A 586 11.67 6.76 23.10
C LEU A 586 12.89 7.16 22.29
N VAL A 587 12.67 7.49 21.01
CA VAL A 587 13.72 7.90 20.07
C VAL A 587 13.31 9.20 19.42
N THR A 588 14.16 10.23 19.48
CA THR A 588 14.02 11.43 18.66
C THR A 588 14.55 11.14 17.25
N VAL A 589 13.73 11.34 16.23
CA VAL A 589 14.04 10.91 14.85
C VAL A 589 15.08 11.82 14.18
N PRO A 590 14.97 13.16 14.22
CA PRO A 590 15.98 14.02 13.57
C PRO A 590 17.41 13.83 14.10
N GLY A 591 17.54 13.58 15.41
CA GLY A 591 18.84 13.37 16.05
C GLY A 591 19.23 11.89 16.21
N MET A 592 18.32 10.95 15.94
CA MET A 592 18.45 9.54 16.30
C MET A 592 18.96 9.35 17.74
N GLN A 593 18.33 10.00 18.72
CA GLN A 593 18.73 9.93 20.14
C GLN A 593 17.68 9.21 20.97
N GLN A 594 18.13 8.27 21.82
CA GLN A 594 17.27 7.70 22.84
C GLN A 594 17.08 8.69 23.98
N VAL A 595 15.84 8.88 24.42
CA VAL A 595 15.49 9.70 25.58
C VAL A 595 14.76 8.87 26.62
N PRO A 596 14.96 9.11 27.92
CA PRO A 596 14.25 8.38 28.95
C PRO A 596 12.78 8.83 29.00
N LEU A 597 11.89 7.99 29.53
CA LEU A 597 10.50 8.39 29.77
C LEU A 597 10.43 9.52 30.80
N PHE A 598 11.20 9.40 31.89
CA PHE A 598 11.28 10.38 32.97
C PHE A 598 12.73 10.85 33.14
N TYR A 599 12.92 12.12 33.45
CA TYR A 599 14.21 12.67 33.89
C TYR A 599 14.04 13.87 34.82
#